data_AF-A0A9C9DEV5-F1
#
_entry.id   AF-A0A9C9DEV5-F1
#
_cell.length_a   1.000
_cell.length_b   1.000
_cell.length_c   1.000
_cell.angle_alpha   90.00
_cell.angle_beta   90.00
_cell.angle_gamma   90.00
#
_symmetry.space_group_name_H-M   'P 1'
#
loop_
_entity.id
_entity.type
_entity.pdbx_description
1 polymer ?
#
loop_
_entity_poly.entity_id
_entity_poly.type
_entity_poly.pdbx_seq_one_letter_code
_entity_poly.pdbx_strand_id
1 'polypeptide(L)' 'MSDDKLKYEMKVTSIGPLVKEFVDAGILVFFGPEIPEELVEFSIVHEHGPLRSEVAPGDLILIDDEPFEVLAVG' A
#
# COMPACT_ATOMS: atom_id res chain seq x y z
N MET A 1 5.89 -17.29 11.64
CA MET A 1 6.42 -15.95 11.90
C MET A 1 5.50 -15.33 12.93
N SER A 2 6.02 -14.84 14.06
CA SER A 2 5.16 -14.34 15.15
C SER A 2 4.51 -13.02 14.74
N ASP A 3 3.18 -12.90 14.92
CA ASP A 3 2.34 -11.73 14.56
C ASP A 3 2.74 -10.41 15.23
N ASP A 4 3.70 -10.44 16.16
CA ASP A 4 4.15 -9.32 16.99
C ASP A 4 4.91 -8.22 16.23
N LYS A 5 5.20 -8.43 14.94
CA LYS A 5 5.91 -7.45 14.07
C LYS A 5 5.03 -6.79 13.02
N LEU A 6 3.76 -7.20 12.90
CA LEU A 6 2.87 -6.65 11.89
C LEU A 6 2.48 -5.22 12.28
N LYS A 7 3.02 -4.24 11.55
CA LYS A 7 2.77 -2.81 11.79
C LYS A 7 1.45 -2.34 11.18
N TYR A 8 1.10 -2.88 10.02
CA TYR A 8 -0.04 -2.49 9.23
C TYR A 8 -0.48 -3.65 8.34
N GLU A 9 -1.78 -3.75 8.11
CA GLU A 9 -2.38 -4.72 7.21
C GLU A 9 -3.54 -4.06 6.48
N MET A 10 -3.61 -4.30 5.18
CA MET A 10 -4.66 -3.81 4.31
C MET A 10 -5.02 -4.86 3.27
N LYS A 11 -6.21 -4.69 2.68
CA LYS A 11 -6.69 -5.52 1.57
C LYS A 11 -7.14 -4.62 0.43
N VAL A 12 -6.58 -4.86 -0.75
CA VAL A 12 -7.00 -4.17 -1.98
C VAL A 12 -8.45 -4.55 -2.31
N THR A 13 -9.28 -3.54 -2.59
CA THR A 13 -10.69 -3.71 -2.94
C THR A 13 -10.99 -3.28 -4.38
N SER A 14 -10.20 -2.36 -4.93
CA SER A 14 -10.32 -1.91 -6.32
C SER A 14 -8.99 -1.38 -6.85
N ILE A 15 -8.81 -1.45 -8.17
CA ILE A 15 -7.64 -0.91 -8.89
C ILE A 15 -8.18 -0.04 -10.02
N GLY A 16 -7.79 1.24 -10.02
CA GLY A 16 -8.15 2.17 -11.07
C GLY A 16 -7.53 1.81 -12.44
N PRO A 17 -8.21 2.09 -13.56
CA PRO A 17 -7.73 1.75 -14.91
C PRO A 17 -6.38 2.38 -15.29
N LEU A 18 -5.99 3.50 -14.68
CA LEU A 18 -4.76 4.22 -15.00
C LEU A 18 -3.58 3.84 -14.09
N VAL A 19 -3.79 2.97 -13.10
CA VAL A 19 -2.73 2.49 -12.19
C VAL A 19 -1.56 1.85 -12.95
N LYS A 20 -1.83 1.16 -14.07
CA LYS A 20 -0.78 0.50 -14.85
C LYS A 20 0.32 1.46 -15.31
N GLU A 21 -0.02 2.70 -15.67
CA GLU A 21 0.96 3.68 -16.13
C GLU A 21 1.96 4.06 -15.02
N PHE A 22 1.49 4.09 -13.77
CA PHE A 22 2.34 4.35 -12.60
C PHE A 22 3.19 3.14 -12.25
N VAL A 23 2.64 1.93 -12.36
CA VAL A 23 3.37 0.68 -12.16
C VAL A 23 4.54 0.58 -13.15
N ASP A 24 4.30 0.91 -14.42
CA ASP A 24 5.34 0.91 -15.47
C ASP A 24 6.46 1.93 -15.15
N ALA A 25 6.16 2.98 -14.38
CA ALA A 25 7.12 3.96 -13.85
C ALA A 25 7.72 3.57 -12.49
N GLY A 26 7.37 2.42 -11.92
CA GLY A 26 7.83 1.94 -10.61
C GLY A 26 7.14 2.60 -9.41
N ILE A 27 5.91 3.08 -9.59
CA ILE A 27 5.15 3.82 -8.58
C ILE A 27 3.83 3.09 -8.28
N LEU A 28 3.51 2.93 -7.00
CA LEU A 28 2.22 2.46 -6.52
C LEU A 28 1.61 3.54 -5.63
N VAL A 29 0.33 3.85 -5.85
CA VAL A 29 -0.39 4.87 -5.08
C VAL A 29 -1.61 4.21 -4.43
N PHE A 30 -1.62 4.23 -3.11
CA PHE A 30 -2.65 3.58 -2.30
C PHE A 30 -3.54 4.63 -1.64
N PHE A 31 -4.85 4.41 -1.68
CA PHE A 31 -5.82 5.26 -0.99
C PHE A 31 -6.82 4.42 -0.22
N GLY A 32 -7.25 4.97 0.92
CA GLY A 32 -8.33 4.39 1.71
C GLY A 32 -9.70 4.51 1.02
N PRO A 33 -10.77 4.00 1.65
CA PRO A 33 -12.11 3.96 1.07
C PRO A 33 -12.74 5.35 0.89
N GLU A 34 -12.30 6.35 1.65
CA GLU A 34 -12.81 7.73 1.61
C GLU A 34 -12.09 8.58 0.54
N ILE A 35 -11.82 7.99 -0.63
CA ILE A 35 -11.16 8.68 -1.75
C ILE A 35 -12.19 9.47 -2.60
N PRO A 36 -11.88 10.70 -3.04
CA PRO A 36 -12.67 11.40 -4.05
C PRO A 36 -12.76 10.61 -5.37
N GLU A 37 -13.92 10.63 -6.04
CA GLU A 37 -14.15 9.90 -7.29
C GLU A 37 -13.10 10.20 -8.37
N GLU A 38 -12.66 11.47 -8.45
CA GLU A 38 -11.67 11.93 -9.44
C GLU A 38 -10.29 11.25 -9.30
N LEU A 39 -9.96 10.71 -8.11
CA LEU A 39 -8.68 10.06 -7.85
C LEU A 39 -8.75 8.54 -7.96
N VAL A 40 -9.95 7.96 -8.05
CA VAL A 40 -10.16 6.50 -8.11
C VAL A 40 -9.44 5.91 -9.32
N GLU A 41 -9.45 6.59 -10.46
CA GLU A 41 -8.88 6.07 -11.70
C GLU A 41 -7.37 5.81 -11.63
N PHE A 42 -6.67 6.52 -10.75
CA PHE A 42 -5.22 6.47 -10.57
C PHE A 42 -4.78 5.67 -9.34
N SER A 43 -5.73 5.13 -8.58
CA SER A 43 -5.48 4.65 -7.22
C SER A 43 -5.70 3.16 -7.06
N ILE A 44 -4.89 2.56 -6.18
CA ILE A 44 -5.16 1.25 -5.61
C ILE A 44 -5.96 1.49 -4.32
N VAL A 45 -7.26 1.23 -4.39
CA VAL A 45 -8.15 1.42 -3.25
C VAL A 45 -8.05 0.20 -2.35
N HIS A 46 -7.88 0.44 -1.06
CA HIS A 46 -7.77 -0.62 -0.07
C HIS A 46 -8.63 -0.31 1.17
N GLU A 47 -9.06 -1.38 1.83
CA GLU A 47 -9.54 -1.33 3.21
C GLU A 47 -8.37 -1.63 4.14
N HIS A 48 -8.29 -0.94 5.27
CA HIS A 48 -7.16 -1.10 6.18
C HIS A 48 -7.55 -1.21 7.65
N GLY A 49 -6.68 -1.90 8.39
CA GLY A 49 -6.67 -1.82 9.85
C GLY A 49 -5.97 -0.55 10.36
N PRO A 50 -5.91 -0.37 11.68
CA PRO A 50 -5.12 0.70 12.27
C PRO A 50 -3.62 0.47 12.07
N LEU A 51 -2.87 1.54 11.84
CA LEU A 51 -1.41 1.53 11.93
C LEU A 51 -1.03 1.29 13.40
N ARG A 52 -0.38 0.16 13.68
CA ARG A 52 -0.01 -0.26 15.04
C ARG A 52 1.32 0.37 15.48
N SER A 53 2.20 0.68 14.54
CA SER A 53 3.48 1.36 14.78
C SER A 53 4.00 2.02 13.50
N GLU A 54 4.90 2.99 13.63
CA GLU A 54 5.47 3.71 12.50
C GLU A 54 6.33 2.81 11.59
N VAL A 55 6.27 3.10 10.29
CA VAL A 55 7.15 2.50 9.28
C VAL A 55 8.50 3.19 9.34
N ALA A 56 9.58 2.42 9.26
CA ALA A 56 10.96 2.89 9.27
C ALA A 56 11.81 2.15 8.24
N PRO A 57 12.95 2.74 7.82
CA PRO A 57 13.92 2.02 6.98
C PRO A 57 14.33 0.68 7.60
N GLY A 58 14.42 -0.36 6.77
CA GLY A 58 14.70 -1.74 7.18
C GLY A 58 13.45 -2.57 7.52
N ASP A 59 12.26 -1.96 7.54
CA ASP A 59 11.01 -2.72 7.54
C ASP A 59 10.78 -3.45 6.21
N LEU A 60 9.91 -4.46 6.23
CA LEU A 60 9.46 -5.18 5.04
C LEU A 60 7.98 -4.90 4.78
N ILE A 61 7.66 -4.55 3.54
CA ILE A 61 6.30 -4.53 3.01
C ILE A 61 6.11 -5.82 2.21
N LEU A 62 5.01 -6.53 2.47
CA LEU A 62 4.58 -7.67 1.67
C LEU A 62 3.40 -7.22 0.81
N ILE A 63 3.53 -7.34 -0.50
CA ILE A 63 2.43 -7.18 -1.44
C ILE A 63 2.13 -8.58 -1.98
N ASP A 64 0.97 -9.13 -1.60
CA ASP A 64 0.72 -10.56 -1.68
C ASP A 64 1.87 -11.37 -1.03
N ASP A 65 2.58 -12.20 -1.79
CA ASP A 65 3.73 -12.99 -1.32
C ASP A 65 5.09 -12.36 -1.70
N GLU A 66 5.10 -11.15 -2.26
CA GLU A 66 6.32 -10.46 -2.70
C GLU A 66 6.85 -9.48 -1.64
N PRO A 67 8.09 -9.65 -1.15
CA PRO A 67 8.70 -8.76 -0.17
C PRO A 67 9.44 -7.59 -0.79
N PHE A 68 9.23 -6.41 -0.22
CA PHE A 68 9.91 -5.16 -0.55
C PHE A 68 10.51 -4.54 0.72
N GLU A 69 11.79 -4.17 0.66
CA GLU A 69 12.45 -3.48 1.76
C GLU A 69 12.18 -1.97 1.73
N VAL A 70 11.81 -1.41 2.87
CA VAL A 70 11.68 0.04 3.03
C VAL A 70 13.08 0.64 3.14
N LEU A 71 13.52 1.35 2.11
CA LEU A 71 14.83 2.01 2.11
C LEU A 71 14.80 3.42 2.72
N ALA A 72 13.66 4.10 2.63
CA ALA A 72 13.44 5.45 3.15
C ALA A 72 11.95 5.68 3.43
N VAL A 73 11.66 6.62 4.33
CA VAL A 73 10.30 7.11 4.64
C VAL A 73 10.36 8.64 4.59
N GLY A 74 9.37 9.26 3.94
CA GLY A 74 9.27 10.71 3.74
C GLY A 74 8.21 11.39 4.60
#